data_AF-A0A6M0R7F8-F1
#
_entry.id   AF-A0A6M0R7F8-F1
#
_cell.length_a   1.000
_cell.length_b   1.000
_cell.length_c   1.000
_cell.angle_alpha   90.00
_cell.angle_beta   90.00
_cell.angle_gamma   90.00
#
_symmetry.space_group_name_H-M   'P 1'
#
loop_
_entity.id
_entity.type
_entity.pdbx_description
1 polymer ?
#
loop_
_entity_poly.entity_id
_entity_poly.type
_entity_poly.pdbx_seq_one_letter_code
_entity_poly.pdbx_strand_id
1 'polypeptide(L)' 'MEDIKVTVTQEKREETMDKIFELVEKQFKGIEITARFTERLLEDTIQVLKDRAMDAPLRGINHKLNNSD' A
#
# COMPACT_ATOMS: atom_id res chain seq x y z
N MET A 1 8.71 -5.40 -20.75
CA MET A 1 7.53 -5.67 -19.91
C MET A 1 6.51 -4.65 -20.34
N GLU A 2 5.36 -5.06 -20.87
CA GLU A 2 4.27 -4.14 -21.19
C GLU A 2 3.87 -3.43 -19.90
N ASP A 3 4.06 -2.11 -19.86
CA ASP A 3 3.55 -1.27 -18.80
C ASP A 3 2.03 -1.43 -18.78
N ILE A 4 1.53 -2.21 -17.83
CA ILE A 4 0.10 -2.32 -17.56
C ILE A 4 -0.35 -0.93 -17.13
N LYS A 5 -0.79 -0.11 -18.09
CA LYS A 5 -1.30 1.23 -17.84
C LYS A 5 -2.70 1.10 -17.26
N VAL A 6 -2.77 0.72 -15.99
CA VAL A 6 -4.01 0.72 -15.22
C VAL A 6 -4.43 2.17 -15.07
N THR A 7 -5.29 2.64 -15.96
CA THR A 7 -5.92 3.95 -15.85
C THR A 7 -7.01 3.88 -14.80
N VAL A 8 -6.66 4.23 -13.56
CA VAL A 8 -7.62 4.44 -12.48
C VAL A 8 -8.40 5.72 -12.79
N THR A 9 -9.73 5.65 -12.77
CA THR A 9 -10.60 6.82 -12.96
C THR A 9 -10.43 7.80 -11.80
N GLN A 10 -10.69 9.09 -12.03
CA GLN A 10 -10.61 10.10 -10.97
C GLN A 10 -11.55 9.77 -9.80
N GLU A 11 -12.79 9.39 -10.09
CA GLU A 11 -13.78 8.94 -9.12
C GLU A 11 -13.26 7.80 -8.24
N LYS A 12 -12.58 6.81 -8.83
CA LYS A 12 -12.05 5.68 -8.06
C LYS A 12 -10.89 6.10 -7.16
N ARG A 13 -10.11 7.11 -7.57
CA ARG A 13 -9.07 7.70 -6.70
C ARG A 13 -9.69 8.42 -5.52
N GLU A 14 -10.70 9.24 -5.75
CA GLU A 14 -11.42 9.98 -4.71
C GLU A 14 -12.07 9.02 -3.71
N GLU A 15 -12.81 8.02 -4.18
CA GLU A 15 -13.39 6.96 -3.33
C GLU A 15 -12.33 6.23 -2.48
N THR A 16 -11.13 6.03 -3.04
CA THR A 16 -10.04 5.36 -2.32
C THR A 16 -9.43 6.29 -1.27
N MET A 17 -9.27 7.58 -1.58
CA MET A 17 -8.80 8.58 -0.61
C MET A 17 -9.76 8.68 0.58
N ASP A 18 -11.06 8.72 0.34
CA ASP A 18 -12.08 8.76 1.41
C ASP A 18 -11.98 7.55 2.34
N LYS A 19 -11.79 6.35 1.78
CA LYS A 19 -11.58 5.12 2.58
C LYS A 19 -10.31 5.17 3.42
N ILE A 20 -9.24 5.77 2.90
CA ILE A 20 -7.99 5.95 3.64
C ILE A 20 -8.23 6.93 4.80
N PHE A 21 -8.91 8.05 4.56
CA PHE A 21 -9.24 9.01 5.60
C PHE A 21 -10.10 8.38 6.70
N GLU A 22 -11.15 7.65 6.34
CA GLU A 22 -12.01 6.97 7.32
C GLU A 22 -11.22 5.96 8.18
N LEU A 23 -10.27 5.23 7.58
CA LEU A 23 -9.39 4.31 8.28
C LEU A 23 -8.49 5.03 9.30
N VAL A 24 -7.91 6.16 8.89
CA VAL A 24 -7.04 7.00 9.71
C VAL A 24 -7.84 7.60 10.87
N GLU A 25 -8.99 8.22 10.61
CA GLU A 25 -9.85 8.81 11.65
C GLU A 25 -10.24 7.79 12.73
N LYS A 26 -10.62 6.56 12.31
CA LYS A 26 -10.96 5.47 13.23
C LYS A 26 -9.77 5.04 14.08
N GLN A 27 -8.58 4.87 13.48
CA GLN A 27 -7.39 4.43 14.20
C GLN A 27 -6.89 5.46 15.21
N PHE A 28 -6.93 6.74 14.84
CA PHE A 28 -6.45 7.82 15.69
C PHE A 28 -7.54 8.43 16.59
N LYS A 29 -8.74 7.83 16.64
CA LYS A 29 -9.83 8.20 17.57
C LYS A 29 -10.16 9.69 17.58
N GLY A 30 -10.21 10.32 16.41
CA GLY A 30 -10.56 11.73 16.28
C GLY A 30 -9.46 12.72 16.68
N ILE A 31 -8.20 12.27 16.76
CA ILE A 31 -7.06 13.19 16.77
C ILE A 31 -7.09 14.02 15.48
N GLU A 32 -6.86 15.33 15.61
CA GLU A 32 -6.70 16.21 14.46
C GLU A 32 -5.45 15.81 13.68
N ILE A 33 -5.66 15.13 12.56
CA ILE A 33 -4.59 14.70 11.68
C ILE A 33 -4.20 15.89 10.79
N THR A 34 -3.00 16.43 10.98
CA THR A 34 -2.49 17.50 10.10
C THR A 34 -2.03 16.95 8.75
N ALA A 35 -2.07 17.80 7.71
CA ALA A 35 -1.58 17.43 6.38
C ALA A 35 -0.12 16.91 6.41
N ARG A 36 0.74 17.51 7.24
CA ARG A 36 2.14 17.07 7.42
C ARG A 36 2.26 15.69 8.06
N PHE A 37 1.38 15.38 9.01
CA PHE A 37 1.35 14.04 9.61
C PHE A 37 0.92 13.00 8.58
N THR A 38 -0.14 13.27 7.82
CA THR A 38 -0.63 12.36 6.77
C THR A 38 0.43 12.13 5.70
N GLU A 39 1.12 13.19 5.27
CA GLU A 39 2.23 13.11 4.32
C GLU A 39 3.31 12.14 4.82
N ARG A 40 3.80 12.34 6.05
CA ARG A 40 4.81 11.46 6.63
C ARG A 40 4.34 10.02 6.80
N LEU A 41 3.09 9.82 7.23
CA LEU A 41 2.48 8.50 7.38
C LEU A 41 2.40 7.75 6.04
N LEU A 42 2.02 8.44 4.96
CA LEU A 42 1.95 7.86 3.62
C LEU A 42 3.34 7.51 3.09
N GLU A 43 4.34 8.37 3.29
CA GLU A 43 5.73 8.08 2.93
C GLU A 43 6.26 6.81 3.61
N ASP A 44 6.07 6.71 4.93
CA ASP A 44 6.50 5.53 5.70
C ASP A 44 5.74 4.28 5.26
N THR A 45 4.44 4.40 4.96
CA THR A 45 3.62 3.31 4.44
C THR A 45 4.12 2.82 3.07
N ILE A 46 4.49 3.73 2.17
CA ILE A 46 5.06 3.39 0.86
C ILE A 46 6.39 2.65 1.04
N GLN A 47 7.25 3.09 1.97
CA GLN A 47 8.52 2.42 2.22
C GLN A 47 8.29 0.99 2.73
N VAL A 48 7.43 0.80 3.73
CA VAL A 48 7.07 -0.53 4.24
C VAL A 48 6.45 -1.41 3.15
N LEU A 49 5.62 -0.85 2.28
CA LEU A 49 5.04 -1.59 1.15
C LEU A 49 6.13 -2.03 0.15
N LYS A 50 7.08 -1.16 -0.17
CA LYS A 50 8.22 -1.50 -1.03
C LYS A 50 9.05 -2.62 -0.43
N ASP A 51 9.39 -2.52 0.85
CA ASP A 51 10.17 -3.53 1.55
C ASP A 51 9.45 -4.89 1.55
N ARG A 52 8.15 -4.90 1.89
CA ARG A 52 7.32 -6.12 1.82
C ARG A 52 7.19 -6.67 0.42
N ALA A 53 7.09 -5.81 -0.59
CA ALA A 53 7.01 -6.22 -1.99
C ALA A 53 8.35 -6.77 -2.51
N MET A 54 9.48 -6.33 -1.95
CA MET A 54 10.81 -6.91 -2.21
C MET A 54 11.01 -8.26 -1.49
N ASP A 55 10.37 -8.46 -0.34
CA ASP A 55 10.38 -9.75 0.39
C ASP A 55 9.41 -10.80 -0.21
N ALA A 56 8.33 -10.35 -0.83
CA ALA A 56 7.30 -11.20 -1.41
C ALA A 56 7.77 -12.19 -2.52
N PRO A 57 8.73 -11.88 -3.41
CA PRO A 57 9.17 -12.79 -4.47
C PRO A 57 9.98 -13.97 -3.92
N LEU A 58 10.62 -13.86 -2.75
CA LEU A 58 11.40 -14.95 -2.16
C LEU A 58 10.51 -16.07 -1.58
N ARG A 59 9.29 -15.74 -1.13
CA ARG A 59 8.34 -16.76 -0.62
C ARG A 59 7.69 -17.59 -1.72
N GLY A 60 7.57 -17.06 -2.93
CA GLY A 60 7.05 -17.80 -4.10
C GLY A 60 8.07 -18.68 -4.81
N ILE A 61 9.35 -18.31 -4.78
CA ILE A 61 10.43 -19.06 -5.45
C ILE A 61 10.87 -20.27 -4.61
N ASN A 62 10.94 -20.13 -3.28
CA ASN A 62 11.35 -21.24 -2.40
C ASN A 62 10.34 -22.39 -2.33
N HIS A 63 9.06 -22.18 -2.65
CA HIS A 63 8.08 -23.28 -2.69
C HIS A 63 8.23 -24.17 -3.95
N LYS A 64 8.85 -23.67 -5.02
CA LYS A 64 9.12 -24.47 -6.23
C LYS A 64 10.45 -25.23 -6.17
N LEU A 65 11.42 -24.77 -5.38
CA LEU A 65 12.73 -25.42 -5.26
C LEU A 65 12.71 -26.65 -4.33
N ASN A 66 11.77 -26.73 -3.37
CA ASN A 66 11.67 -27.85 -2.43
C ASN A 66 10.72 -29.00 -2.85
N ASN A 67 10.10 -28.92 -4.03
CA ASN A 67 9.21 -29.96 -4.56
C ASN A 67 9.75 -30.58 -5.87
N SER A 68 11.07 -30.52 -6.07
CA SER A 68 11.75 -31.20 -7.18
C SER A 68 12.62 -32.33 -6.61
N ASP A 69 11.97 -33.34 -6.03
CA ASP A 69 12.53 -34.68 -5.77
C ASP A 69 11.46 -35.72 -6.12
#